data_AF-A0A3R6XFW4-F1
#
_entry.id   AF-A0A3R6XFW4-F1
#
_cell.length_a   1.000
_cell.length_b   1.000
_cell.length_c   1.000
_cell.angle_alpha   90.00
_cell.angle_beta   90.00
_cell.angle_gamma   90.00
#
_symmetry.space_group_name_H-M   'P 1'
#
loop_
_entity.id
_entity.type
_entity.pdbx_description
1 polymer ?
#
loop_
_entity_poly.entity_id
_entity_poly.type
_entity_poly.pdbx_seq_one_letter_code
_entity_poly.pdbx_strand_id
1 'polypeptide(L)'
;MLSKQLRVIVVDDHHHVLEPIHQAIRKRTLPFSNWTLVHFDAHPDLAFPRDIPASCVFTPSALYDALDSSEAGIASFILPLAFAGHMGSLVWVKPPSLHLTVCELPQGAAVPSGPFVLDICLDYFTTLNPFLQ
;
A
#
# COMPACT_ATOMS: atom_id res chain seq x y z
N MET A 1 18.74 20.56 -14.53
CA MET A 1 18.08 19.95 -13.36
C MET A 1 18.06 18.45 -13.59
N LEU A 2 18.74 17.65 -12.76
CA LEU A 2 18.59 16.20 -12.80
C LEU A 2 17.14 15.89 -12.43
N SER A 3 16.38 15.30 -13.35
CA SER A 3 15.05 14.77 -13.04
C SER A 3 15.22 13.72 -11.94
N LYS A 4 14.54 13.89 -10.81
CA LYS A 4 14.55 12.91 -9.74
C LYS A 4 13.81 11.68 -10.27
N GLN A 5 14.54 10.59 -10.52
CA GLN A 5 13.95 9.35 -11.03
C GLN A 5 12.93 8.81 -10.02
N LEU A 6 11.72 8.50 -10.50
CA LEU A 6 10.69 7.90 -9.66
C LEU A 6 11.12 6.49 -9.26
N ARG A 7 11.09 6.19 -7.96
CA ARG A 7 11.36 4.84 -7.45
C ARG A 7 10.09 4.00 -7.63
N VAL A 8 10.19 2.92 -8.39
CA VAL A 8 9.11 1.96 -8.63
C VAL A 8 9.54 0.62 -8.04
N ILE A 9 8.62 -0.05 -7.34
CA ILE A 9 8.86 -1.33 -6.67
C ILE A 9 7.66 -2.20 -6.98
N VAL A 10 7.92 -3.43 -7.44
CA VAL A 10 6.92 -4.46 -7.65
C VAL A 10 7.10 -5.46 -6.51
N VAL A 11 6.00 -5.81 -5.87
CA VAL A 11 5.92 -6.81 -4.81
C VAL A 11 4.91 -7.87 -5.22
N ASP A 12 5.03 -9.08 -4.67
CA ASP A 12 4.09 -10.16 -4.97
C ASP A 12 2.79 -9.99 -4.16
N ASP A 13 2.86 -10.14 -2.84
CA ASP A 13 1.73 -9.89 -1.94
C ASP A 13 1.74 -8.45 -1.42
N HIS A 14 0.57 -7.88 -1.15
CA HIS A 14 0.46 -6.48 -0.69
C HIS A 14 1.25 -6.20 0.58
N HIS A 15 1.29 -7.11 1.56
CA HIS A 15 2.04 -6.88 2.78
C HIS A 15 3.55 -6.87 2.59
N HIS A 16 4.08 -7.41 1.49
CA HIS A 16 5.50 -7.31 1.15
C HIS A 16 5.92 -5.86 0.87
N VAL A 17 4.98 -4.91 0.68
CA VAL A 17 5.28 -3.47 0.56
C VAL A 17 5.87 -2.86 1.84
N LEU A 18 5.63 -3.49 3.00
CA LEU A 18 6.14 -3.01 4.29
C LEU A 18 7.66 -2.93 4.32
N GLU A 19 8.35 -3.94 3.78
CA GLU A 19 9.81 -3.95 3.78
C GLU A 19 10.39 -2.79 2.94
N PRO A 20 10.01 -2.60 1.67
CA PRO A 20 10.44 -1.46 0.87
C PRO A 20 10.14 -0.10 1.50
N ILE A 21 8.98 0.06 2.15
CA ILE A 21 8.61 1.30 2.88
C ILE A 21 9.55 1.50 4.07
N HIS A 22 9.72 0.51 4.94
CA HIS A 22 10.63 0.60 6.08
C HIS A 22 12.08 0.86 5.63
N GLN A 23 12.53 0.24 4.53
CA GLN A 23 13.84 0.53 3.93
C GLN A 23 13.92 1.99 3.43
N ALA A 24 12.87 2.52 2.81
CA ALA A 24 12.81 3.91 2.36
C ALA A 24 12.90 4.90 3.53
N ILE A 25 12.22 4.59 4.65
CA ILE A 25 12.29 5.36 5.90
C ILE A 25 13.71 5.31 6.47
N ARG A 26 14.32 4.12 6.59
CA ARG A 26 15.69 3.94 7.10
C ARG A 26 16.72 4.69 6.26
N LYS A 27 16.55 4.70 4.94
CA LYS A 27 17.40 5.45 3.99
C LYS A 27 17.07 6.95 3.91
N ARG A 28 16.06 7.42 4.66
CA ARG A 28 15.58 8.81 4.66
C ARG A 28 15.15 9.32 3.28
N THR A 29 14.78 8.41 2.38
CA THR A 29 14.17 8.75 1.09
C THR A 29 12.66 8.96 1.22
N LEU A 30 12.06 8.35 2.24
CA LEU A 30 10.71 8.63 2.72
C LEU A 30 10.84 9.23 4.14
N PRO A 31 10.13 10.31 4.50
CA PRO A 31 10.11 10.82 5.86
C PRO A 31 9.62 9.76 6.86
N PHE A 32 10.06 9.86 8.11
CA PHE A 32 9.64 8.92 9.15
C PHE A 32 8.13 8.97 9.45
N SER A 33 7.53 10.16 9.34
CA SER A 33 6.11 10.43 9.60
C SER A 33 5.53 11.44 8.61
N ASN A 34 4.22 11.71 8.68
CA ASN A 34 3.53 12.78 7.95
C ASN A 34 3.59 12.71 6.42
N TRP A 35 3.66 11.50 5.87
CA TRP A 35 3.43 11.25 4.43
C TRP A 35 2.05 10.64 4.20
N THR A 36 1.56 10.72 2.96
CA THR A 36 0.24 10.20 2.55
C THR A 36 0.38 8.90 1.77
N LEU A 37 -0.36 7.86 2.17
CA LEU A 37 -0.53 6.68 1.32
C LEU A 37 -1.69 6.93 0.36
N VAL A 38 -1.46 6.77 -0.94
CA VAL A 38 -2.51 6.76 -1.96
C VAL A 38 -2.64 5.32 -2.44
N HIS A 39 -3.76 4.67 -2.09
CA HIS A 39 -4.00 3.24 -2.29
C HIS A 39 -5.07 3.03 -3.36
N PHE A 40 -4.69 2.46 -4.50
CA PHE A 40 -5.60 2.11 -5.58
C PHE A 40 -5.90 0.61 -5.55
N ASP A 41 -7.08 0.27 -5.06
CA ASP A 41 -7.45 -1.12 -4.81
C ASP A 41 -8.97 -1.28 -4.66
N ALA A 42 -9.48 -2.45 -5.01
CA ALA A 42 -10.84 -2.87 -4.68
C ALA A 42 -11.07 -3.00 -3.16
N HIS A 43 -10.02 -3.28 -2.39
CA HIS A 43 -10.03 -3.50 -0.95
C HIS A 43 -9.32 -2.37 -0.19
N PRO A 44 -9.71 -2.07 1.05
CA PRO A 44 -9.07 -1.03 1.83
C PRO A 44 -7.77 -1.48 2.51
N ASP A 45 -7.45 -2.77 2.58
CA ASP A 45 -6.28 -3.37 3.26
C ASP A 45 -6.00 -2.84 4.68
N LEU A 46 -7.09 -2.58 5.39
CA LEU A 46 -7.13 -2.17 6.79
C LEU A 46 -7.48 -3.33 7.73
N ALA A 47 -7.24 -4.58 7.31
CA ALA A 47 -7.38 -5.71 8.23
C ALA A 47 -6.15 -5.79 9.14
N PHE A 48 -6.27 -6.52 10.25
CA PHE A 48 -5.12 -6.95 11.03
C PHE A 48 -5.46 -8.28 11.72
N PRO A 49 -4.59 -9.30 11.68
CA PRO A 49 -4.88 -10.60 12.28
C PRO A 49 -5.04 -10.48 13.81
N ARG A 50 -6.06 -11.14 14.36
CA ARG A 50 -6.43 -11.01 15.79
C ARG A 50 -5.47 -11.76 16.73
N ASP A 51 -4.78 -12.74 16.19
CA ASP A 51 -3.82 -13.61 16.84
C ASP A 51 -2.41 -13.02 16.85
N ILE A 52 -2.14 -11.98 16.06
CA ILE A 52 -0.87 -11.25 16.07
C ILE A 52 -0.94 -10.11 17.10
N PRO A 53 -0.04 -10.08 18.11
CA PRO A 53 0.01 -8.96 19.05
C PRO A 53 0.36 -7.65 18.35
N ALA A 54 -0.35 -6.56 18.67
CA ALA A 54 -0.08 -5.23 18.08
C ALA A 54 1.36 -4.74 18.32
N SER A 55 2.00 -5.17 19.40
CA SER A 55 3.41 -4.87 19.68
C SER A 55 4.38 -5.40 18.61
N CYS A 56 3.96 -6.42 17.83
CA CYS A 56 4.74 -6.98 16.74
C CYS A 56 5.08 -5.93 15.67
N VAL A 57 4.23 -4.91 15.50
CA VAL A 57 4.42 -3.80 14.55
C VAL A 57 5.78 -3.10 14.73
N PHE A 58 6.29 -3.03 15.96
CA PHE A 58 7.57 -2.37 16.26
C PHE A 58 8.79 -3.28 16.06
N THR A 59 8.59 -4.54 15.67
CA THR A 59 9.64 -5.52 15.36
C THR A 59 9.49 -5.97 13.91
N PRO A 60 10.07 -5.23 12.93
CA PRO A 60 9.74 -5.40 11.52
C PRO A 60 9.88 -6.83 10.99
N SER A 61 10.96 -7.55 11.34
CA SER A 61 11.14 -8.94 10.88
C SER A 61 10.02 -9.86 11.39
N ALA A 62 9.67 -9.75 12.68
CA ALA A 62 8.60 -10.56 13.26
C ALA A 62 7.23 -10.21 12.66
N LEU A 63 6.99 -8.93 12.32
CA LEU A 63 5.78 -8.51 11.63
C LEU A 63 5.69 -9.16 10.24
N TYR A 64 6.76 -9.13 9.45
CA TYR A 64 6.76 -9.70 8.11
C TYR A 64 6.49 -11.21 8.16
N ASP A 65 7.23 -11.93 8.99
CA ASP A 65 7.08 -13.38 9.16
C ASP A 65 5.65 -13.75 9.60
N ALA A 66 5.06 -12.95 10.50
CA ALA A 66 3.71 -13.19 11.00
C ALA A 66 2.63 -12.92 9.94
N LEU A 67 2.81 -11.91 9.09
CA LEU A 67 1.88 -11.62 7.99
C LEU A 67 2.01 -12.67 6.87
N ASP A 68 3.23 -13.08 6.52
CA ASP A 68 3.48 -14.17 5.56
C ASP A 68 2.83 -15.49 6.00
N SER A 69 2.80 -15.75 7.31
CA SER A 69 2.21 -16.96 7.88
C SER A 69 0.68 -16.90 8.01
N SER A 70 0.06 -15.76 7.71
CA SER A 70 -1.37 -15.50 7.91
C SER A 70 -2.10 -15.41 6.57
N GLU A 71 -3.21 -16.13 6.42
CA GLU A 71 -4.08 -16.03 5.22
C GLU A 71 -4.62 -14.62 5.00
N ALA A 72 -4.83 -13.86 6.08
CA ALA A 72 -5.26 -12.45 6.01
C ALA A 72 -4.09 -11.46 5.86
N GLY A 73 -2.85 -11.96 5.71
CA GLY A 73 -1.62 -11.16 5.65
C GLY A 73 -1.68 -10.10 4.56
N ILE A 74 -2.14 -10.50 3.37
CA ILE A 74 -2.24 -9.64 2.18
C ILE A 74 -3.07 -8.37 2.44
N ALA A 75 -4.11 -8.44 3.28
CA ALA A 75 -4.99 -7.32 3.58
C ALA A 75 -4.55 -6.49 4.81
N SER A 76 -3.36 -6.74 5.37
CA SER A 76 -3.00 -6.35 6.74
C SER A 76 -1.75 -5.47 6.86
N PHE A 77 -1.49 -4.60 5.88
CA PHE A 77 -0.26 -3.80 5.85
C PHE A 77 -0.45 -2.31 6.18
N ILE A 78 -1.64 -1.73 5.90
CA ILE A 78 -1.86 -0.30 6.11
C ILE A 78 -2.00 0.03 7.60
N LEU A 79 -2.72 -0.80 8.36
CA LEU A 79 -2.89 -0.59 9.80
C LEU A 79 -1.55 -0.56 10.57
N PRO A 80 -0.59 -1.47 10.35
CA PRO A 80 0.75 -1.37 10.92
C PRO A 80 1.45 -0.02 10.68
N LEU A 81 1.39 0.51 9.46
CA LEU A 81 2.02 1.80 9.12
C LEU A 81 1.34 2.98 9.83
N ALA A 82 0.02 2.96 9.92
CA ALA A 82 -0.75 3.96 10.66
C ALA A 82 -0.48 3.87 12.17
N PHE A 83 -0.49 2.65 12.72
CA PHE A 83 -0.29 2.39 14.15
C PHE A 83 1.12 2.76 14.63
N ALA A 84 2.15 2.50 13.80
CA ALA A 84 3.52 2.93 14.06
C ALA A 84 3.73 4.45 13.91
N GLY A 85 2.73 5.20 13.43
CA GLY A 85 2.82 6.63 13.16
C GLY A 85 3.68 6.97 11.94
N HIS A 86 3.90 6.00 11.03
CA HIS A 86 4.71 6.22 9.84
C HIS A 86 3.97 7.09 8.82
N MET A 87 2.67 6.89 8.63
CA MET A 87 1.86 7.71 7.72
C MET A 87 0.93 8.64 8.49
N GLY A 88 0.62 9.80 7.88
CA GLY A 88 -0.31 10.78 8.45
C GLY A 88 -1.72 10.69 7.86
N SER A 89 -1.83 10.29 6.60
CA SER A 89 -3.11 10.24 5.87
C SER A 89 -3.17 9.05 4.94
N LEU A 90 -4.38 8.53 4.72
CA LEU A 90 -4.71 7.52 3.72
C LEU A 90 -5.71 8.10 2.73
N VAL A 91 -5.42 7.96 1.44
CA VAL A 91 -6.36 8.19 0.34
C VAL A 91 -6.60 6.83 -0.32
N TRP A 92 -7.71 6.18 0.01
CA TRP A 92 -8.11 4.94 -0.65
C TRP A 92 -9.02 5.28 -1.84
N VAL A 93 -8.57 4.89 -3.04
CA VAL A 93 -9.30 5.06 -4.29
C VAL A 93 -9.85 3.71 -4.70
N LYS A 94 -11.14 3.50 -4.42
CA LYS A 94 -11.88 2.32 -4.85
C LYS A 94 -12.44 2.53 -6.26
N PRO A 95 -12.35 1.54 -7.18
CA PRO A 95 -12.97 1.67 -8.50
C PRO A 95 -14.51 1.77 -8.36
N PRO A 96 -15.17 2.70 -9.09
CA PRO A 96 -16.61 2.93 -8.97
C PRO A 96 -17.46 1.79 -9.57
N SER A 97 -16.88 1.01 -10.50
CA SER A 97 -17.52 -0.11 -11.19
C SER A 97 -16.46 -0.98 -11.90
N LEU A 98 -16.74 -2.27 -12.08
CA LEU A 98 -15.97 -3.21 -12.91
C LEU A 98 -16.06 -2.80 -14.39
N HIS A 99 -15.16 -1.93 -14.85
CA HIS A 99 -15.00 -1.62 -16.27
C HIS A 99 -13.51 -1.50 -16.57
N LEU A 100 -13.01 -2.40 -17.43
CA LEU A 100 -11.63 -2.37 -17.91
C LEU A 100 -11.45 -1.14 -18.81
N THR A 101 -11.01 -0.05 -18.22
CA THR A 101 -10.52 1.12 -18.94
C THR A 101 -9.12 1.36 -18.44
N VAL A 102 -8.20 1.72 -19.33
CA VAL A 102 -6.93 2.34 -18.92
C VAL A 102 -7.32 3.52 -18.03
N CYS A 103 -7.26 3.36 -16.70
CA CYS A 103 -7.85 4.31 -15.78
C CYS A 103 -7.03 5.59 -15.85
N GLU A 104 -7.57 6.60 -16.52
CA GLU A 104 -7.23 7.97 -16.19
C GLU A 104 -7.65 8.22 -14.74
N LEU A 105 -6.77 8.85 -13.95
CA LEU A 105 -7.12 9.28 -12.59
C LEU A 105 -8.47 10.03 -12.65
N PRO A 106 -9.45 9.70 -11.77
CA PRO A 106 -10.73 10.40 -11.79
C PRO A 106 -10.50 11.91 -11.72
N GLN A 107 -11.14 12.67 -12.61
CA GLN A 107 -11.05 14.13 -12.61
C GLN A 107 -11.41 14.66 -11.21
N GLY A 108 -10.46 15.34 -10.57
CA GLY A 108 -10.61 15.86 -9.21
C GLY A 108 -10.09 14.98 -8.08
N ALA A 109 -9.40 13.86 -8.36
CA ALA A 109 -8.65 13.14 -7.33
C ALA A 109 -7.68 14.10 -6.64
N ALA A 110 -7.79 14.20 -5.32
CA ALA A 110 -6.93 15.08 -4.53
C ALA A 110 -5.48 14.59 -4.64
N VAL A 111 -4.65 15.34 -5.36
CA VAL A 111 -3.22 15.08 -5.42
C VAL A 111 -2.62 15.54 -4.09
N PRO A 112 -1.94 14.65 -3.33
CA PRO A 112 -1.29 15.05 -2.09
C PRO A 112 -0.25 16.13 -2.39
N SER A 113 -0.30 17.26 -1.67
CA SER A 113 0.66 18.36 -1.83
C SER A 113 2.03 18.08 -1.17
N GLY A 114 2.18 16.92 -0.53
CA GLY A 114 3.36 16.52 0.24
C GLY A 114 3.92 15.15 -0.17
N PRO A 115 4.88 14.61 0.60
CA PRO A 115 5.43 13.28 0.34
C PRO A 115 4.34 12.21 0.35
N PHE A 116 4.35 11.34 -0.66
CA PHE A 116 3.39 10.26 -0.76
C PHE A 116 4.04 8.95 -1.21
N VAL A 117 3.39 7.85 -0.85
CA VAL A 117 3.59 6.53 -1.47
C VAL A 117 2.33 6.26 -2.30
N LEU A 118 2.53 5.83 -3.55
CA LEU A 118 1.46 5.39 -4.42
C LEU A 118 1.50 3.87 -4.47
N ASP A 119 0.44 3.24 -4.00
CA ASP A 119 0.23 1.80 -4.05
C ASP A 119 -0.91 1.49 -5.03
N ILE A 120 -0.70 0.48 -5.88
CA ILE A 120 -1.68 0.10 -6.90
C ILE A 120 -1.72 -1.43 -7.00
N CYS A 121 -2.86 -2.00 -6.60
CA CYS A 121 -3.13 -3.43 -6.71
C CYS A 121 -3.27 -3.84 -8.19
N LEU A 122 -2.88 -5.08 -8.51
CA LEU A 122 -3.08 -5.66 -9.85
C LEU A 122 -4.58 -5.73 -10.21
N ASP A 123 -5.42 -6.11 -9.25
CA ASP A 123 -6.88 -6.20 -9.43
C ASP A 123 -7.53 -4.86 -9.73
N TYR A 124 -6.87 -3.74 -9.41
CA TYR A 124 -7.34 -2.41 -9.79
C TYR A 124 -7.36 -2.22 -11.31
N PHE A 125 -6.47 -2.90 -12.05
CA PHE A 125 -6.40 -2.84 -13.51
C PHE A 125 -6.98 -4.07 -14.22
N THR A 126 -7.01 -5.24 -13.57
CA THR A 126 -7.45 -6.49 -14.20
C THR A 126 -8.90 -6.79 -13.87
N THR A 127 -9.81 -6.30 -14.71
CA THR A 127 -11.21 -6.73 -14.68
C THR A 127 -11.66 -7.20 -16.06
N LEU A 128 -11.13 -8.35 -16.49
CA LEU A 128 -11.75 -9.30 -17.42
C LEU A 128 -11.03 -10.64 -17.29
N ASN A 129 -11.79 -11.73 -17.16
CA ASN A 129 -11.26 -13.08 -17.27
C ASN A 129 -11.04 -13.39 -18.77
N PRO A 130 -9.80 -13.49 -19.28
CA PRO A 130 -9.55 -13.72 -20.70
C PRO A 130 -10.00 -15.12 -21.18
N PHE A 131 -10.44 -15.99 -20.27
CA PHE A 131 -10.92 -17.34 -20.56
C PHE A 131 -12.44 -17.48 -20.50
N LEU A 132 -13.18 -16.42 -20.15
CA LEU A 132 -14.63 -16.37 -20.32
C LEU A 132 -14.92 -15.56 -21.59
N GLN A 133 -15.22 -16.28 -22.69
CA GLN A 133 -15.78 -15.71 -23.92
C GLN A 133 -17.20 -15.20 -23.70
#